data_AF-A0A9D2X2V3-F1
#
_entry.id   AF-A0A9D2X2V3-F1
#
_cell.length_a   1.000
_cell.length_b   1.000
_cell.length_c   1.000
_cell.angle_alpha   90.00
_cell.angle_beta   90.00
_cell.angle_gamma   90.00
#
_symmetry.space_group_name_H-M   'P 1'
#
loop_
_entity.id
_entity.type
_entity.pdbx_description
1 polymer ?
#
loop_
_entity_poly.entity_id
_entity_poly.type
_entity_poly.pdbx_seq_one_letter_code
_entity_poly.pdbx_strand_id
1 'polypeptide(L)'
;MKLDLREIALNRMRTLVQIAIDNAKTDPELSQRQALLARKISMRHKIRMPYELRMAFCKKCKNFIAPGINSKIRVGRSSIKSVRITCNFCGHTYRKIIPPRS
;
A
#
# COMPACT_ATOMS: atom_id res chain seq x y z
N MET A 1 9.21 -5.88 -29.47
CA MET A 1 9.01 -6.66 -28.24
C MET A 1 7.61 -6.39 -27.71
N LYS A 2 6.72 -7.38 -27.64
CA LYS A 2 5.44 -7.23 -26.92
C LYS A 2 5.76 -7.32 -25.43
N LEU A 3 5.66 -6.20 -24.70
CA LEU A 3 5.64 -6.25 -23.25
C LEU A 3 4.47 -7.14 -22.82
N ASP A 4 4.71 -8.06 -21.89
CA ASP A 4 3.67 -8.90 -21.32
C ASP A 4 2.59 -7.98 -20.72
N LEU A 5 1.32 -8.23 -21.04
CA LEU A 5 0.17 -7.51 -20.49
C LEU A 5 0.24 -7.42 -18.96
N ARG A 6 0.78 -8.46 -18.32
CA ARG A 6 1.01 -8.50 -16.88
C ARG A 6 2.03 -7.46 -16.43
N GLU A 7 3.13 -7.31 -17.16
CA GLU A 7 4.20 -6.36 -16.85
C GLU A 7 3.72 -4.91 -17.02
N ILE A 8 2.98 -4.63 -18.09
CA ILE A 8 2.36 -3.33 -18.33
C ILE A 8 1.41 -2.98 -17.17
N ALA A 9 0.55 -3.92 -16.78
CA ALA A 9 -0.38 -3.71 -15.66
C ALA A 9 0.35 -3.49 -14.33
N LEU A 10 1.45 -4.22 -14.07
CA LEU A 10 2.28 -4.02 -12.89
C LEU A 10 2.91 -2.62 -12.85
N ASN A 11 3.49 -2.18 -13.97
CA ASN A 11 4.08 -0.85 -14.08
C ASN A 11 3.01 0.24 -13.89
N ARG A 12 1.83 0.08 -14.51
CA ARG A 12 0.70 1.00 -14.34
C ARG A 12 0.26 1.10 -12.87
N MET A 13 0.15 -0.03 -12.18
CA MET A 13 -0.20 -0.06 -10.76
C MET A 13 0.85 0.65 -9.89
N ARG A 14 2.15 0.43 -10.16
CA ARG A 14 3.24 1.11 -9.44
C ARG A 14 3.16 2.63 -9.62
N THR A 15 3.02 3.09 -10.86
CA THR A 15 2.91 4.52 -11.18
C THR A 15 1.70 5.16 -10.48
N LEU A 16 0.53 4.52 -10.53
CA LEU A 16 -0.68 5.05 -9.90
C LEU A 16 -0.55 5.15 -8.38
N VAL A 17 0.04 4.14 -7.74
CA VAL A 17 0.27 4.18 -6.29
C VAL A 17 1.30 5.23 -5.93
N GLN A 18 2.37 5.40 -6.72
CA GLN A 18 3.37 6.45 -6.47
C GLN A 18 2.73 7.84 -6.53
N ILE A 19 1.98 8.13 -7.59
CA ILE A 19 1.27 9.41 -7.73
C ILE A 19 0.27 9.60 -6.58
N ALA A 20 -0.40 8.53 -6.13
CA ALA A 20 -1.28 8.59 -4.97
C ALA A 20 -0.52 8.93 -3.68
N ILE A 21 0.70 8.42 -3.48
CA ILE A 21 1.54 8.77 -2.32
C ILE A 21 1.93 10.25 -2.38
N ASP A 22 2.35 10.74 -3.55
CA ASP A 22 2.80 12.12 -3.73
C ASP A 22 1.64 13.11 -3.47
N ASN A 23 0.44 12.78 -3.96
CA ASN A 23 -0.76 13.58 -3.74
C ASN A 23 -1.37 13.43 -2.35
N ALA A 24 -0.96 12.46 -1.53
CA ALA A 24 -1.64 12.17 -0.26
C ALA A 24 -1.59 13.32 0.74
N LYS A 25 -0.63 14.24 0.64
CA LYS A 25 -0.55 15.44 1.48
C LYS A 25 -1.38 16.61 0.95
N THR A 26 -1.39 16.79 -0.38
CA THR A 26 -1.99 17.94 -1.05
C THR A 26 -3.47 17.72 -1.35
N ASP A 27 -3.82 16.53 -1.83
CA ASP A 27 -5.19 16.12 -2.16
C ASP A 27 -5.44 14.64 -1.75
N PRO A 28 -5.89 14.42 -0.50
CA PRO A 28 -6.20 13.08 0.01
C PRO A 28 -7.30 12.36 -0.76
N GLU A 29 -8.26 13.08 -1.35
CA GLU A 29 -9.38 12.48 -2.09
C GLU A 29 -8.91 11.96 -3.45
N LEU A 30 -8.12 12.76 -4.18
CA LEU A 30 -7.48 12.34 -5.43
C LEU A 30 -6.54 11.16 -5.20
N SER A 31 -5.72 11.23 -4.15
CA SER A 31 -4.83 10.15 -3.74
C SER A 31 -5.58 8.83 -3.53
N GLN A 32 -6.70 8.88 -2.78
CA GLN A 32 -7.56 7.71 -2.57
C GLN A 32 -8.12 7.16 -3.90
N ARG A 33 -8.60 8.03 -4.80
CA ARG A 33 -9.14 7.62 -6.11
C ARG A 33 -8.08 6.93 -6.98
N GLN A 34 -6.88 7.50 -7.06
CA GLN A 34 -5.75 6.95 -7.81
C GLN A 34 -5.32 5.58 -7.30
N ALA A 35 -5.22 5.41 -5.98
CA ALA A 35 -4.89 4.13 -5.38
C ALA A 35 -5.99 3.07 -5.60
N LEU A 36 -7.27 3.46 -5.51
CA LEU A 36 -8.38 2.56 -5.83
C LEU A 36 -8.37 2.12 -7.29
N LEU A 37 -7.96 2.98 -8.23
CA LEU A 37 -7.76 2.59 -9.63
C LEU A 37 -6.68 1.53 -9.77
N ALA A 38 -5.53 1.67 -9.09
CA ALA A 38 -4.49 0.63 -9.07
C ALA A 38 -5.04 -0.72 -8.57
N ARG A 39 -5.86 -0.69 -7.52
CA ARG A 39 -6.52 -1.90 -6.99
C ARG A 39 -7.53 -2.50 -7.96
N LYS A 40 -8.29 -1.67 -8.69
CA LYS A 40 -9.21 -2.15 -9.74
C LYS A 40 -8.46 -2.84 -10.88
N ILE A 41 -7.29 -2.32 -11.28
CA ILE A 41 -6.42 -2.96 -12.29
C ILE A 41 -5.97 -4.33 -11.79
N SER A 42 -5.48 -4.42 -10.55
CA SER A 42 -5.09 -5.69 -9.91
C SER A 42 -6.22 -6.73 -9.98
N MET A 43 -7.45 -6.33 -9.65
CA MET A 43 -8.61 -7.23 -9.66
C MET A 43 -9.01 -7.64 -11.08
N ARG A 44 -9.07 -6.68 -12.01
CA ARG A 44 -9.46 -6.92 -13.42
C ARG A 44 -8.52 -7.91 -14.10
N HIS A 45 -7.21 -7.75 -13.93
CA HIS A 45 -6.21 -8.63 -14.53
C HIS A 45 -5.88 -9.84 -13.66
N LYS A 46 -6.55 -10.01 -12.51
CA LYS A 46 -6.28 -11.07 -11.51
C LYS A 46 -4.80 -11.13 -11.09
N ILE A 47 -4.12 -9.99 -11.10
CA ILE A 47 -2.70 -9.88 -10.74
C ILE A 47 -2.61 -9.60 -9.26
N ARG A 48 -1.87 -10.43 -8.52
CA ARG A 48 -1.56 -10.17 -7.12
C ARG A 48 -0.69 -8.92 -7.01
N MET A 49 -1.22 -7.87 -6.38
CA MET A 49 -0.45 -6.64 -6.12
C MET A 49 0.88 -6.97 -5.41
N PRO A 50 2.02 -6.43 -5.87
CA PRO A 50 3.32 -6.54 -5.19
C PRO A 50 3.22 -6.16 -3.72
N TYR A 51 4.10 -6.74 -2.91
CA TYR A 51 4.05 -6.59 -1.46
C TYR A 51 4.08 -5.12 -1.02
N GLU A 52 4.95 -4.32 -1.62
CA GLU A 52 5.12 -2.87 -1.40
C GLU A 52 3.81 -2.11 -1.59
N LEU A 53 3.18 -2.24 -2.77
CA LEU A 53 1.90 -1.58 -3.07
C LEU A 53 0.80 -2.05 -2.12
N ARG A 54 0.79 -3.33 -1.79
CA ARG A 54 -0.18 -3.93 -0.87
C ARG A 54 -0.03 -3.40 0.55
N MET A 55 1.12 -2.83 0.93
CA MET A 55 1.32 -2.21 2.25
C MET A 55 0.56 -0.90 2.36
N ALA A 56 0.40 -0.18 1.25
CA ALA A 56 -0.30 1.10 1.19
C ALA A 56 -1.83 0.97 1.23
N PHE A 57 -2.37 -0.22 1.55
CA PHE A 57 -3.80 -0.44 1.75
C PHE A 57 -4.08 -1.08 3.10
N CYS A 58 -5.08 -0.55 3.79
CA CYS A 58 -5.54 -1.10 5.06
C CYS A 58 -6.09 -2.52 4.85
N LYS A 59 -5.76 -3.45 5.75
CA LYS A 59 -6.26 -4.83 5.67
C LYS A 59 -7.73 -4.98 6.04
N LYS A 60 -8.28 -4.05 6.82
CA LYS A 60 -9.69 -4.03 7.24
C LYS A 60 -10.56 -3.23 6.26
N CYS A 61 -10.53 -1.90 6.33
CA CYS A 61 -11.39 -1.03 5.50
C CYS A 61 -10.96 -0.93 4.02
N LYS A 62 -9.79 -1.43 3.67
CA LYS A 62 -9.23 -1.40 2.29
C LYS A 62 -9.00 0.00 1.70
N ASN A 63 -9.09 1.06 2.52
CA ASN A 63 -8.68 2.39 2.11
C ASN A 63 -7.19 2.48 1.86
N PHE A 64 -6.80 3.40 0.98
CA PHE A 64 -5.42 3.75 0.76
C PHE A 64 -4.89 4.49 1.98
N ILE A 65 -3.72 4.05 2.42
CA ILE A 65 -3.06 4.51 3.62
C ILE A 65 -1.62 4.85 3.28
N ALA A 66 -1.41 6.08 2.82
CA ALA A 66 -0.10 6.63 2.61
C ALA A 66 0.74 6.53 3.90
N PRO A 67 1.96 5.96 3.82
CA PRO A 67 2.90 5.91 4.93
C PRO A 67 3.14 7.30 5.51
N GLY A 68 2.94 7.46 6.82
CA GLY A 68 3.28 8.70 7.54
C GLY A 68 2.27 9.84 7.44
N ILE A 69 1.19 9.70 6.65
CA ILE A 69 0.14 10.73 6.54
C ILE A 69 -1.14 10.25 7.24
N ASN A 70 -1.82 9.27 6.66
CA ASN A 70 -3.05 8.66 7.18
C ASN A 70 -2.81 7.25 7.77
N SER A 71 -1.54 6.93 8.02
CA SER A 71 -1.11 5.75 8.76
C SER A 71 -0.05 6.07 9.81
N LYS A 72 -0.13 5.42 10.96
CA LYS A 72 0.90 5.48 12.01
C LYS A 72 1.75 4.22 11.92
N ILE A 73 3.04 4.39 11.62
CA ILE A 73 4.01 3.30 11.53
C ILE A 73 4.93 3.39 12.73
N ARG A 74 5.02 2.30 13.50
CA ARG A 74 5.89 2.20 14.67
C ARG A 74 6.70 0.91 14.62
N VAL A 75 7.96 0.97 14.97
CA VAL A 75 8.80 -0.21 15.17
C VAL A 75 8.70 -0.62 16.64
N GLY A 76 8.21 -1.83 16.89
CA GLY A 76 8.12 -2.41 18.22
C GLY A 76 9.50 -2.79 18.77
N ARG A 77 9.71 -2.58 20.08
CA ARG A 77 10.95 -2.89 20.80
C ARG A 77 10.97 -4.28 21.46
N SER A 78 9.95 -5.10 21.23
CA SER A 78 9.88 -6.47 21.77
C SER A 78 10.98 -7.37 21.18
N SER A 79 11.23 -8.52 21.82
CA SER A 79 12.20 -9.54 21.38
C SER A 79 12.09 -9.88 19.89
N ILE A 80 10.88 -9.95 19.37
CA ILE A 80 10.61 -10.04 17.93
C ILE A 80 10.36 -8.64 17.36
N LYS A 81 11.38 -8.10 16.67
CA LYS A 81 11.26 -6.83 15.94
C LYS A 81 10.09 -6.89 14.96
N SER A 82 9.21 -5.90 15.04
CA SER A 82 8.05 -5.85 14.17
C SER A 82 7.63 -4.42 13.86
N VAL A 83 7.13 -4.21 12.65
CA VAL A 83 6.50 -2.97 12.22
C VAL A 83 5.01 -3.07 12.50
N ARG A 84 4.52 -2.19 13.35
CA ARG A 84 3.09 -1.99 13.62
C ARG A 84 2.61 -0.84 12.74
N ILE A 85 1.61 -1.10 11.92
CA ILE A 85 1.00 -0.10 11.05
C ILE A 85 -0.46 0.03 11.46
N THR A 86 -0.85 1.23 11.87
CA THR A 86 -2.22 1.56 12.27
C THR A 86 -2.86 2.44 11.21
N CYS A 87 -4.07 2.08 10.80
CA CYS A 87 -4.89 2.89 9.88
C CYS A 87 -5.59 4.00 10.67
N ASN A 88 -5.43 5.26 10.25
CA ASN A 88 -6.08 6.39 10.93
C ASN A 88 -7.57 6.52 10.58
N PHE A 89 -8.07 5.83 9.53
CA PHE A 89 -9.49 5.85 9.19
C PHE A 89 -10.35 4.91 10.04
N CYS A 90 -9.84 3.71 10.35
CA CYS A 90 -10.64 2.67 11.03
C CYS A 90 -10.01 2.16 12.34
N GLY A 91 -8.87 2.71 12.75
CA GLY A 91 -8.12 2.31 13.94
C GLY A 91 -7.46 0.92 13.87
N HIS A 92 -7.72 0.13 12.83
CA HIS A 92 -7.18 -1.22 12.73
C HIS A 92 -5.65 -1.20 12.59
N THR A 93 -5.01 -2.09 13.35
CA THR A 93 -3.57 -2.19 13.46
C THR A 93 -3.10 -3.56 13.03
N TYR A 94 -2.13 -3.61 12.11
CA TYR A 94 -1.51 -4.85 11.64
C TYR A 94 -0.03 -4.85 12.00
N ARG A 95 0.48 -6.05 12.29
CA ARG A 95 1.87 -6.31 12.65
C ARG A 95 2.57 -7.02 11.51
N LYS A 96 3.78 -6.56 11.18
CA LYS A 96 4.68 -7.21 10.23
C LYS A 96 5.97 -7.55 10.96
N ILE A 97 6.31 -8.83 11.01
CA ILE A 97 7.54 -9.28 11.64
C ILE A 97 8.71 -8.88 10.75
N ILE A 98 9.73 -8.26 11.34
CA ILE A 98 11.01 -8.05 10.69
C ILE A 98 11.84 -9.28 11.07
N PRO A 99 12.25 -10.12 10.11
CA PRO A 99 13.11 -11.25 10.44
C PRO A 99 14.42 -10.74 11.04
N PRO A 100 15.03 -11.47 11.99
CA PRO A 100 16.35 -11.12 12.49
C PRO A 100 17.32 -11.05 11.31
N ARG A 101 18.24 -10.08 11.33
CA ARG A 101 19.40 -10.13 10.44
C ARG A 101 20.26 -11.29 10.93
N SER A 102 20.40 -12.32 10.10
CA SER A 102 21.35 -13.43 10.28
C SER A 102 22.78 -12.91 10.36
#